data_AF-A0A158F2V3-F1
#
_entry.id   AF-A0A158F2V3-F1
#
_cell.length_a   1.000
_cell.length_b   1.000
_cell.length_c   1.000
_cell.angle_alpha   90.00
_cell.angle_beta   90.00
_cell.angle_gamma   90.00
#
_symmetry.space_group_name_H-M   'P 1'
#
loop_
_entity.id
_entity.type
_entity.pdbx_description
1 polymer ?
#
loop_
_entity_poly.entity_id
_entity_poly.type
_entity_poly.pdbx_seq_one_letter_code
_entity_poly.pdbx_strand_id
1 'polypeptide(L)'
;MTTPEKPATPQTADDLFNFPCDFPIKVMGKSHPEFQDAIVTVIREYDGEFDVTRIETRPSSGGNYTGLTVTVRAQSRAHLDDIYRALTGHPMVKVVL
;
A
#
# COMPACT_ATOMS: atom_id res chain seq x y z
N MET A 1 49.89 6.41 -0.24
CA MET A 1 49.29 5.51 0.77
C MET A 1 47.84 5.91 0.88
N THR A 2 46.96 5.00 0.43
CA THR A 2 45.51 4.96 0.60
C THR A 2 44.69 6.14 0.04
N THR A 3 44.31 6.00 -1.22
CA THR A 3 42.97 6.37 -1.69
C THR A 3 41.93 5.57 -0.89
N PRO A 4 40.86 6.22 -0.41
CA PRO A 4 39.54 5.59 -0.42
C PRO A 4 38.70 6.40 -1.43
N GLU A 5 38.60 5.95 -2.68
CA GLU A 5 37.57 5.02 -3.13
C GLU A 5 36.19 5.58 -2.77
N LYS A 6 35.68 6.41 -3.68
CA LYS A 6 34.25 6.66 -3.88
C LYS A 6 33.55 5.29 -3.94
N PRO A 7 32.78 4.86 -2.94
CA PRO A 7 32.00 3.65 -3.09
C PRO A 7 30.81 4.00 -3.98
N ALA A 8 30.59 3.12 -4.94
CA ALA A 8 29.61 3.17 -5.99
C ALA A 8 28.25 3.73 -5.58
N THR A 9 27.76 4.67 -6.38
CA THR A 9 26.34 4.73 -6.69
C THR A 9 25.87 3.35 -7.13
N PRO A 10 24.76 2.89 -6.55
CA PRO A 10 23.58 2.82 -7.37
C PRO A 10 22.69 3.99 -6.96
N GLN A 11 22.57 5.00 -7.83
CA GLN A 11 21.37 5.83 -7.88
C GLN A 11 20.22 4.90 -8.30
N THR A 12 19.81 4.02 -7.41
CA THR A 12 18.58 3.27 -7.59
C THR A 12 17.47 4.31 -7.58
N ALA A 13 16.49 4.20 -8.47
CA ALA A 13 15.34 5.12 -8.47
C ALA A 13 14.59 5.18 -7.12
N ASP A 14 14.89 4.22 -6.23
CA ASP A 14 14.46 4.13 -4.84
C ASP A 14 15.14 5.17 -3.92
N ASP A 15 16.40 5.55 -4.16
CA ASP A 15 17.18 6.49 -3.32
C ASP A 15 16.75 7.97 -3.52
N LEU A 16 16.07 8.25 -4.64
CA LEU A 16 15.50 9.56 -4.93
C LEU A 16 14.17 9.81 -4.19
N PHE A 17 13.54 8.76 -3.66
CA PHE A 17 12.36 8.82 -2.80
C PHE A 17 12.81 8.54 -1.36
N ASN A 18 12.51 9.44 -0.42
CA ASN A 18 12.84 9.25 1.00
C ASN A 18 11.92 8.19 1.64
N PHE A 19 12.17 6.92 1.37
CA PHE A 19 11.50 5.83 2.06
C PHE A 19 12.06 5.66 3.50
N PRO A 20 11.23 5.24 4.48
CA PRO A 20 9.82 4.85 4.33
C PRO A 20 8.88 6.05 4.28
N CYS A 21 7.92 6.02 3.35
CA CYS A 21 6.84 7.00 3.24
C CYS A 21 5.48 6.34 3.46
N ASP A 22 4.59 7.00 4.17
CA ASP A 22 3.18 6.64 4.22
C ASP A 22 2.46 7.09 2.95
N PHE A 23 1.78 6.15 2.31
CA PHE A 23 0.96 6.40 1.13
C PHE A 23 -0.48 5.96 1.41
N PRO A 24 -1.44 6.89 1.43
CA PRO A 24 -2.85 6.54 1.51
C PRO A 24 -3.31 5.99 0.16
N ILE A 25 -3.54 4.69 0.09
CA ILE A 25 -4.10 4.01 -1.08
C ILE A 25 -5.61 3.98 -0.92
N LYS A 26 -6.33 4.54 -1.89
CA LYS A 26 -7.79 4.51 -1.90
C LYS A 26 -8.27 3.34 -2.75
N VAL A 27 -8.80 2.34 -2.08
CA VAL A 27 -9.37 1.14 -2.69
C VAL A 27 -10.88 1.29 -2.76
N MET A 28 -11.47 1.24 -3.93
CA MET A 28 -12.92 1.16 -4.11
C MET A 28 -13.30 -0.25 -4.53
N GLY A 29 -14.16 -0.88 -3.75
CA GLY A 29 -14.64 -2.24 -3.99
C GLY A 29 -16.15 -2.34 -3.84
N LYS A 30 -16.67 -3.55 -4.08
CA LYS A 30 -18.04 -3.87 -3.67
C LYS A 30 -18.16 -3.73 -2.16
N SER A 31 -19.30 -3.22 -1.69
CA SER A 31 -19.56 -3.16 -0.25
C SER A 31 -19.59 -4.57 0.34
N HIS A 32 -18.58 -4.92 1.13
CA HIS A 32 -18.50 -6.20 1.83
C HIS A 32 -17.89 -5.99 3.22
N PRO A 33 -18.44 -6.59 4.29
CA PRO A 33 -17.84 -6.51 5.62
C PRO A 33 -16.45 -7.18 5.67
N GLU A 34 -16.25 -8.24 4.90
CA GLU A 34 -14.95 -8.92 4.74
C GLU A 34 -13.96 -8.15 3.86
N PHE A 35 -14.40 -7.07 3.20
CA PHE A 35 -13.51 -6.30 2.32
C PHE A 35 -12.40 -5.63 3.12
N GLN A 36 -12.75 -5.01 4.24
CA GLN A 36 -11.77 -4.42 5.13
C GLN A 36 -10.80 -5.48 5.67
N ASP A 37 -11.33 -6.61 6.15
CA ASP A 37 -10.52 -7.69 6.73
C ASP A 37 -9.53 -8.27 5.71
N ALA A 38 -9.99 -8.56 4.48
CA ALA A 38 -9.14 -9.04 3.40
C ALA A 38 -8.01 -8.07 3.06
N ILE A 39 -8.30 -6.77 3.01
CA ILE A 39 -7.32 -5.74 2.73
C ILE A 39 -6.31 -5.64 3.88
N VAL A 40 -6.76 -5.70 5.14
CA VAL A 40 -5.89 -5.77 6.32
C VAL A 40 -4.97 -6.97 6.26
N THR A 41 -5.49 -8.16 5.93
CA THR A 41 -4.69 -9.37 5.80
C THR A 41 -3.61 -9.19 4.75
N VAL A 42 -3.94 -8.66 3.57
CA VAL A 42 -2.96 -8.36 2.52
C VAL A 42 -1.91 -7.39 3.04
N ILE A 43 -2.29 -6.24 3.62
CA ILE A 43 -1.31 -5.28 4.13
C ILE A 43 -0.46 -5.88 5.25
N ARG A 44 -1.03 -6.72 6.12
CA ARG A 44 -0.29 -7.36 7.22
C ARG A 44 0.81 -8.31 6.75
N GLU A 45 0.68 -8.92 5.58
CA GLU A 45 1.76 -9.71 4.97
C GLU A 45 2.97 -8.84 4.61
N TYR A 46 2.75 -7.55 4.36
CA TYR A 46 3.77 -6.56 3.99
C TYR A 46 4.25 -5.72 5.18
N ASP A 47 3.33 -5.38 6.08
CA ASP A 47 3.52 -4.51 7.25
C ASP A 47 2.84 -5.20 8.45
N GLY A 48 3.60 -6.04 9.17
CA GLY A 48 3.07 -6.85 10.28
C GLY A 48 2.53 -6.05 11.47
N GLU A 49 2.91 -4.78 11.59
CA GLU A 49 2.37 -3.81 12.56
C GLU A 49 1.17 -3.02 12.01
N PHE A 50 0.64 -3.39 10.84
CA PHE A 50 -0.49 -2.71 10.28
C PHE A 50 -1.76 -2.98 11.07
N ASP A 51 -2.42 -1.88 11.42
CA ASP A 51 -3.65 -1.85 12.20
C ASP A 51 -4.84 -1.43 11.34
N VAL A 52 -5.97 -2.09 11.58
CA VAL A 52 -7.25 -1.79 10.89
C VAL A 52 -7.74 -0.37 11.16
N THR A 53 -7.26 0.27 12.23
CA THR A 53 -7.55 1.66 12.59
C THR A 53 -6.94 2.65 11.61
N ARG A 54 -5.92 2.24 10.83
CA ARG A 54 -5.35 3.01 9.71
C ARG A 54 -6.14 2.86 8.41
N ILE A 55 -7.25 2.14 8.45
CA ILE A 55 -8.19 2.04 7.33
C ILE A 55 -9.40 2.90 7.61
N GLU A 56 -9.65 3.83 6.71
CA GLU A 56 -10.84 4.66 6.73
C GLU A 56 -11.88 4.11 5.74
N THR A 57 -12.92 3.49 6.29
CA THR A 57 -14.01 2.92 5.50
C THR A 57 -15.09 3.96 5.26
N ARG A 58 -15.26 4.34 3.99
CA ARG A 58 -16.29 5.26 3.54
C ARG A 58 -17.32 4.51 2.69
N PRO A 59 -18.51 4.19 3.24
CA PRO A 59 -19.58 3.61 2.44
C PRO A 59 -20.03 4.64 1.39
N SER A 60 -20.27 4.16 0.16
CA SER A 60 -20.80 5.02 -0.88
C SER A 60 -22.30 5.22 -0.69
N SER A 61 -22.79 6.40 -1.05
CA SER A 61 -24.20 6.81 -0.83
C SER A 61 -25.23 5.88 -1.50
N GLY A 62 -24.80 5.04 -2.45
CA GLY A 62 -25.66 4.07 -3.14
C GLY A 62 -25.60 2.64 -2.59
N GLY A 63 -24.86 2.37 -1.51
CA GLY A 63 -24.78 1.06 -0.83
C GLY A 63 -24.13 -0.08 -1.62
N ASN A 64 -23.88 0.09 -2.92
CA ASN A 64 -23.25 -0.93 -3.78
C ASN A 64 -21.72 -1.00 -3.64
N TYR A 65 -21.10 0.13 -3.29
CA TYR A 65 -19.65 0.27 -3.24
C TYR A 65 -19.19 0.84 -1.92
N THR A 66 -18.00 0.44 -1.51
CA THR A 66 -17.32 0.96 -0.32
C THR A 66 -15.91 1.37 -0.70
N GLY A 67 -15.56 2.61 -0.35
CA GLY A 67 -14.19 3.09 -0.45
C GLY A 67 -13.46 2.82 0.85
N LEU A 68 -12.33 2.15 0.79
CA LEU A 68 -11.38 2.00 1.88
C LEU A 68 -10.19 2.90 1.58
N THR A 69 -9.81 3.77 2.51
CA THR A 69 -8.55 4.53 2.43
C THR A 69 -7.57 3.85 3.38
N VAL A 70 -6.52 3.26 2.83
CA VAL A 70 -5.58 2.39 3.55
C VAL A 70 -4.22 3.07 3.53
N THR A 71 -3.70 3.47 4.68
CA THR A 71 -2.41 4.15 4.77
C THR A 71 -1.28 3.15 4.90
N VAL A 72 -0.61 2.80 3.80
CA VAL A 72 0.46 1.80 3.80
C VAL A 72 1.82 2.46 3.91
N ARG A 73 2.76 1.81 4.62
CA ARG A 73 4.13 2.28 4.74
C ARG A 73 4.99 1.67 3.63
N ALA A 74 5.12 2.38 2.51
CA ALA A 74 5.99 1.94 1.43
C ALA A 74 7.45 2.08 1.87
N GLN A 75 8.19 0.97 1.84
CA GLN A 75 9.64 0.96 2.09
C GLN A 75 10.46 1.11 0.81
N SER A 76 9.86 0.80 -0.34
CA SER A 76 10.45 0.94 -1.67
C SER A 76 9.34 1.03 -2.72
N ARG A 77 9.69 1.48 -3.92
CA ARG A 77 8.73 1.55 -5.05
C ARG A 77 8.17 0.19 -5.45
N ALA A 78 9.02 -0.84 -5.43
CA ALA A 78 8.61 -2.23 -5.70
C ALA A 78 7.68 -2.76 -4.61
N HIS A 79 7.88 -2.36 -3.35
CA HIS A 79 7.01 -2.75 -2.24
C HIS A 79 5.61 -2.15 -2.40
N LEU A 80 5.53 -0.85 -2.76
CA LEU A 80 4.25 -0.21 -3.06
C LEU A 80 3.55 -0.86 -4.26
N ASP A 81 4.29 -1.20 -5.31
CA ASP A 81 3.73 -1.87 -6.50
C ASP A 81 3.17 -3.26 -6.15
N ASP A 82 3.87 -4.04 -5.33
CA ASP A 82 3.41 -5.36 -4.91
C ASP A 82 2.13 -5.28 -4.06
N ILE A 83 2.08 -4.33 -3.12
CA ILE A 83 0.86 -4.01 -2.36
C ILE A 83 -0.26 -3.61 -3.33
N TYR A 84 -0.02 -2.67 -4.23
CA TYR A 84 -1.02 -2.16 -5.16
C TYR A 84 -1.56 -3.27 -6.07
N ARG A 85 -0.69 -4.19 -6.51
CA ARG A 85 -1.02 -5.34 -7.33
C ARG A 85 -1.80 -6.39 -6.55
N ALA A 86 -1.43 -6.67 -5.30
CA ALA A 86 -2.17 -7.57 -4.42
C ALA A 86 -3.59 -7.05 -4.15
N LEU A 87 -3.73 -5.74 -3.90
CA LEU A 87 -5.03 -5.07 -3.74
C LEU A 87 -5.84 -5.12 -5.04
N THR A 88 -5.27 -4.70 -6.17
CA THR A 88 -5.92 -4.72 -7.50
C THR A 88 -6.35 -6.13 -7.92
N GLY A 89 -5.55 -7.15 -7.59
CA GLY A 89 -5.85 -8.54 -7.92
C GLY A 89 -6.97 -9.15 -7.07
N HIS A 90 -7.39 -8.47 -6.00
CA HIS A 90 -8.39 -9.00 -5.09
C HIS A 90 -9.80 -8.94 -5.73
N PRO A 91 -10.58 -10.03 -5.75
CA PRO A 91 -11.86 -10.11 -6.49
C PRO A 91 -12.94 -9.12 -5.99
N MET A 92 -12.77 -8.59 -4.78
CA MET A 92 -13.66 -7.58 -4.20
C MET A 92 -13.26 -6.14 -4.57
N VAL A 93 -12.04 -5.92 -5.04
CA VAL A 93 -11.54 -4.61 -5.49
C VAL A 93 -12.00 -4.35 -6.91
N LYS A 94 -12.50 -3.14 -7.15
CA LYS A 94 -12.90 -2.65 -8.47
C LYS A 94 -11.90 -1.66 -9.02
N VAL A 95 -11.43 -0.76 -8.17
CA VAL A 95 -10.51 0.33 -8.52
C VAL A 95 -9.59 0.56 -7.34
N VAL A 96 -8.31 0.79 -7.60
CA VAL A 96 -7.34 1.33 -6.65
C VAL A 96 -6.88 2.69 -7.18
N LEU A 97 -6.64 3.65 -6.30
CA LEU A 97 -6.23 5.03 -6.58
C LEU A 97 -5.11 5.45 -5.63
#